data_AF-A0A358QR44-F1
#
_entry.id   AF-A0A358QR44-F1
#
_cell.length_a   1.000
_cell.length_b   1.000
_cell.length_c   1.000
_cell.angle_alpha   90.00
_cell.angle_beta   90.00
_cell.angle_gamma   90.00
#
_symmetry.space_group_name_H-M   'P 1'
#
loop_
_entity.id
_entity.type
_entity.pdbx_description
1 polymer ?
#
loop_
_entity_poly.entity_id
_entity_poly.type
_entity_poly.pdbx_seq_one_letter_code
_entity_poly.pdbx_strand_id
1 'polypeptide(L)' 'MIEVNEIYVHLPTRKPVKVLDVTETRFTVYTLDDMFIHKGKLVGGCTWSLNKEHESKFVKVD' A
#
# COMPACT_ATOMS: atom_id res chain seq x y z
N MET A 1 -1.92 -10.14 9.17
CA MET A 1 -1.47 -8.89 9.78
C MET A 1 -0.73 -8.12 8.72
N ILE A 2 -1.09 -6.86 8.48
CA ILE A 2 -0.37 -5.99 7.55
C ILE A 2 0.93 -5.50 8.23
N GLU A 3 2.04 -5.54 7.51
CA GLU A 3 3.39 -5.22 8.01
C GLU A 3 4.01 -4.05 7.24
N VAL A 4 4.74 -3.17 7.93
CA VAL A 4 5.40 -2.01 7.32
C VAL A 4 6.48 -2.47 6.33
N ASN A 5 6.62 -1.76 5.22
CA ASN A 5 7.55 -2.03 4.12
C ASN A 5 7.28 -3.29 3.29
N GLU A 6 6.23 -4.04 3.58
CA GLU A 6 5.81 -5.18 2.79
C GLU A 6 4.87 -4.78 1.64
N ILE A 7 4.81 -5.60 0.59
CA ILE A 7 3.98 -5.39 -0.61
C ILE A 7 2.74 -6.28 -0.53
N TYR A 8 1.58 -5.70 -0.82
CA TYR A 8 0.30 -6.38 -0.86
C TYR A 8 -0.46 -6.02 -2.13
N VAL A 9 -1.45 -6.85 -2.48
CA VAL A 9 -2.46 -6.52 -3.50
C VAL A 9 -3.77 -6.18 -2.80
N HIS A 10 -4.31 -4.99 -3.06
CA HIS A 10 -5.66 -4.63 -2.64
C HIS A 10 -6.70 -5.32 -3.54
N LEU A 11 -7.47 -6.26 -2.98
CA LEU A 11 -8.37 -7.14 -3.73
C LEU A 11 -9.44 -6.40 -4.55
N PRO A 12 -10.15 -5.37 -4.02
CA PRO A 12 -11.18 -4.66 -4.77
C PRO A 12 -10.65 -3.92 -6.00
N THR A 13 -9.47 -3.31 -5.91
CA THR A 13 -8.90 -2.49 -7.00
C THR A 13 -7.84 -3.22 -7.81
N ARG A 14 -7.41 -4.41 -7.37
CA ARG A 14 -6.27 -5.17 -7.92
C ARG A 14 -4.96 -4.39 -7.95
N LYS A 15 -4.85 -3.31 -7.18
CA LYS A 15 -3.66 -2.45 -7.19
C LYS A 15 -2.60 -3.03 -6.26
N PRO A 16 -1.35 -3.16 -6.72
CA PRO A 16 -0.22 -3.40 -5.84
C PRO A 16 0.02 -2.16 -4.97
N VAL A 17 0.24 -2.38 -3.68
CA VAL A 17 0.51 -1.32 -2.71
C VAL A 17 1.67 -1.73 -1.81
N LYS A 18 2.41 -0.76 -1.28
CA LYS A 18 3.37 -0.99 -0.21
C LYS A 18 2.93 -0.25 1.05
N VAL A 19 3.09 -0.90 2.20
CA VAL A 19 2.71 -0.36 3.50
C VAL A 19 3.78 0.61 3.98
N LEU A 20 3.36 1.83 4.34
CA LEU A 20 4.23 2.87 4.86
C LEU A 20 4.24 2.93 6.38
N ASP A 21 3.07 2.77 6.98
CA ASP A 21 2.88 2.95 8.42
C ASP A 21 1.72 2.10 8.92
N VAL A 22 1.83 1.63 10.16
CA VAL A 22 0.80 0.84 10.84
C VAL A 22 0.72 1.34 12.28
N THR A 23 -0.47 1.79 12.66
CA THR A 23 -0.83 2.18 14.03
C THR A 23 -1.76 1.12 14.63
N GLU A 24 -2.24 1.34 15.86
CA GLU A 24 -3.21 0.44 16.48
C GLU A 24 -4.53 0.35 15.70
N THR A 25 -5.00 1.46 15.14
CA THR A 25 -6.35 1.57 14.54
C THR A 25 -6.34 1.71 13.03
N ARG A 26 -5.20 2.10 12.44
CA ARG A 26 -5.09 2.44 11.02
C ARG A 26 -3.79 1.93 10.41
N PHE A 27 -3.78 1.82 9.09
CA PHE A 27 -2.58 1.60 8.30
C PHE A 27 -2.60 2.49 7.06
N THR A 28 -1.41 2.85 6.59
CA THR A 28 -1.22 3.69 5.42
C THR A 28 -0.45 2.91 4.37
N VAL A 29 -0.98 2.91 3.16
CA VAL A 29 -0.35 2.28 1.99
C VAL A 29 -0.17 3.31 0.89
N TYR A 30 0.79 3.09 0.01
CA TYR A 30 0.88 3.82 -1.26
C TYR A 30 0.80 2.85 -2.43
N THR A 31 0.15 3.28 -3.51
CA THR A 31 -0.03 2.49 -4.72
C THR A 31 1.23 2.46 -5.57
N LEU A 32 1.51 1.32 -6.20
CA LEU A 32 2.70 1.10 -7.03
C LEU A 32 2.39 1.07 -8.54
N ASP A 33 1.11 1.12 -8.94
CA ASP A 33 0.67 0.88 -10.33
C ASP A 33 1.05 1.98 -11.33
N ASP A 34 1.27 3.20 -10.84
CA ASP A 34 1.56 4.39 -11.64
C ASP A 34 2.88 5.06 -11.22
N MET A 35 3.77 4.29 -10.59
CA MET A 35 5.05 4.80 -10.13
C MET A 35 6.15 4.68 -11.16
N PHE A 36 6.92 5.74 -11.33
CA PHE A 36 8.03 5.80 -12.28
C PHE A 36 9.15 6.70 -11.78
N ILE A 37 10.35 6.53 -12.35
CA ILE A 37 11.49 7.39 -12.05
C ILE A 37 11.44 8.61 -12.97
N HIS A 38 11.33 9.80 -12.38
CA HIS A 38 11.47 11.08 -13.07
C HIS A 38 12.61 11.88 -12.45
N LYS A 39 13.64 12.18 -13.26
CA LYS A 39 14.83 12.95 -12.82
C LYS A 39 15.51 12.35 -11.57
N GLY A 40 15.65 11.03 -11.54
CA GLY A 40 16.27 10.31 -10.43
C GLY A 40 15.43 10.23 -9.16
N LYS A 41 14.19 10.73 -9.17
CA LYS A 41 13.24 10.64 -8.06
C LYS A 41 12.10 9.72 -8.45
N LEU A 42 11.66 8.91 -7.49
CA LEU A 42 10.48 8.09 -7.63
C LEU A 42 9.24 9.00 -7.47
N VAL A 43 8.38 9.03 -8.48
CA VAL A 43 7.19 9.87 -8.55
C VAL A 43 5.97 9.05 -9.01
N GLY A 44 4.78 9.60 -8.81
CA GLY A 44 3.52 8.89 -9.02
C GLY A 44 2.97 8.30 -7.72
N GLY A 45 1.97 7.43 -7.83
CA GLY A 45 1.33 6.82 -6.67
C GLY A 45 0.26 7.70 -6.04
N CYS A 46 -0.62 7.05 -5.30
CA CYS A 46 -1.56 7.65 -4.37
C CYS A 46 -1.39 7.01 -2.99
N THR A 47 -1.51 7.80 -1.93
CA THR A 47 -1.47 7.30 -0.55
C THR A 47 -2.88 7.13 0.00
N TRP A 48 -3.17 5.99 0.62
CA TRP A 48 -4.44 5.68 1.26
C TRP A 48 -4.22 5.43 2.75
N SER A 49 -5.03 6.05 3.61
CA SER A 49 -5.02 5.83 5.06
C SER A 49 -6.32 5.18 5.51
N LEU A 50 -6.26 3.90 5.86
CA LEU A 50 -7.42 3.03 6.06
C LEU A 50 -7.48 2.55 7.52
N ASN A 51 -8.69 2.23 7.99
CA ASN A 51 -8.87 1.59 9.30
C ASN A 51 -8.54 0.10 9.23
N LYS A 52 -8.04 -0.51 10.32
CA LYS A 52 -7.64 -1.93 10.38
C LYS A 52 -8.73 -2.93 9.98
N GLU A 53 -10.00 -2.57 10.10
CA GLU A 53 -11.13 -3.37 9.61
C GLU A 53 -11.03 -3.70 8.10
N HIS A 54 -10.23 -2.94 7.35
CA HIS A 54 -10.01 -3.13 5.92
C HIS A 54 -8.83 -4.05 5.60
N GLU A 55 -8.06 -4.54 6.59
CA GLU A 55 -6.88 -5.39 6.36
C GLU A 55 -7.20 -6.66 5.57
N SER A 56 -8.38 -7.24 5.77
CA SER A 56 -8.84 -8.45 5.07
C SER A 56 -8.98 -8.28 3.55
N LYS A 57 -8.93 -7.04 3.05
CA LYS A 57 -8.96 -6.71 1.62
C LYS A 57 -7.58 -6.72 0.98
N PHE A 58 -6.52 -7.06 1.71
CA PHE A 58 -5.14 -7.06 1.23
C PHE A 58 -4.52 -8.46 1.33
N VAL A 59 -3.84 -8.90 0.28
CA VAL A 59 -3.13 -10.19 0.23
C VAL A 59 -1.64 -9.95 0.01
N LYS A 60 -0.80 -10.56 0.85
CA LYS A 60 0.66 -10.43 0.77
C LYS A 60 1.16 -11.03 -0.55
N VAL A 61 2.12 -10.36 -1.18
CA VAL A 61 2.82 -10.89 -2.35
C VAL A 61 4.12 -11.52 -1.86
N ASP A 62 4.35 -12.80 -2.21
CA ASP A 62 5.61 -13.52 -1.95
C ASP A 62 6.72 -13.10 -2.91
#